data_AF-A0A559SW59-F1
#
_entry.id   AF-A0A559SW59-F1
#
_cell.length_a   1.000
_cell.length_b   1.000
_cell.length_c   1.000
_cell.angle_alpha   90.00
_cell.angle_beta   90.00
_cell.angle_gamma   90.00
#
_symmetry.space_group_name_H-M   'P 1'
#
loop_
_entity.id
_entity.type
_entity.pdbx_description
1 polymer ?
#
loop_
_entity_poly.entity_id
_entity_poly.type
_entity_poly.pdbx_seq_one_letter_code
_entity_poly.pdbx_strand_id
1 'polypeptide(L)'
;MQVVGTQVIPVGGGKAGFMVEFVGDGGEVVSVQLKNDAERSLNRQNAIEKAKELMSQIASSKAPAGETMSVRLSARASHDRSTLEEQLDEGLEDTFPASDPVSVTGTTIKH
;
A
#
# COMPACT_ATOMS: atom_id res chain seq x y z
N MET A 1 0.11 -21.81 15.98
CA MET A 1 1.11 -20.74 15.82
C MET A 1 1.74 -20.42 17.18
N GLN A 2 3.01 -20.75 17.36
CA GLN A 2 3.83 -20.23 18.46
C GLN A 2 4.75 -19.13 17.89
N VAL A 3 4.69 -17.92 18.44
CA VAL A 3 5.52 -16.80 17.96
C VAL A 3 6.97 -17.04 18.39
N VAL A 4 7.88 -17.18 17.42
CA VAL A 4 9.33 -17.35 17.63
C VAL A 4 10.13 -16.09 17.35
N GLY A 5 9.53 -15.12 16.64
CA GLY A 5 10.16 -13.84 16.32
C GLY A 5 9.15 -12.69 16.29
N THR A 6 9.62 -11.49 16.64
CA THR A 6 8.84 -10.26 16.48
C THR A 6 9.73 -9.13 16.00
N GLN A 7 9.35 -8.47 14.90
CA GLN A 7 10.06 -7.32 14.37
C GLN A 7 9.13 -6.10 14.32
N VAL A 8 9.69 -4.92 14.59
CA VAL A 8 8.97 -3.64 14.49
C VAL A 8 9.70 -2.74 13.51
N ILE A 9 8.99 -2.38 12.44
CA ILE A 9 9.48 -1.56 11.33
C ILE A 9 8.77 -0.21 11.36
N PRO A 10 9.48 0.91 11.55
CA PRO A 10 8.88 2.24 11.47
C PRO A 10 8.51 2.59 10.02
N VAL A 11 7.30 3.10 9.82
CA VAL A 11 6.82 3.58 8.51
C VAL A 11 6.95 5.11 8.48
N GLY A 12 7.55 5.67 7.43
CA GLY A 12 7.78 7.12 7.31
C GLY A 12 8.60 7.69 8.48
N GLY A 13 9.64 6.99 8.92
CA GLY A 13 10.45 7.38 10.07
C GLY A 13 9.74 7.30 11.42
N GLY A 14 8.65 6.52 11.51
CA GLY A 14 7.83 6.36 12.72
C GLY A 14 6.72 7.41 12.85
N LYS A 15 6.70 8.43 11.98
CA LYS A 15 5.65 9.45 11.95
C LYS A 15 4.35 8.95 11.32
N ALA A 16 4.46 8.09 10.30
CA ALA A 16 3.29 7.53 9.61
C ALA A 16 2.73 6.29 10.33
N GLY A 17 3.54 5.64 11.18
CA GLY A 17 3.13 4.48 11.96
C GLY A 17 4.20 3.42 12.07
N PHE A 18 3.78 2.20 12.41
CA PHE A 18 4.65 1.05 12.63
C PHE A 18 4.02 -0.19 12.02
N MET A 19 4.86 -1.05 11.45
CA MET A 19 4.51 -2.40 11.06
C MET A 19 5.13 -3.37 12.05
N VAL A 20 4.33 -4.28 12.60
CA VAL A 20 4.79 -5.32 13.52
C VAL A 20 4.63 -6.67 12.82
N GLU A 21 5.74 -7.38 12.66
CA GLU A 21 5.76 -8.72 12.06
C GLU A 21 5.95 -9.77 13.14
N PHE A 22 5.07 -10.77 13.16
CA PHE A 22 5.17 -11.94 14.02
C PHE A 22 5.50 -13.15 13.17
N VAL A 23 6.60 -13.83 13.51
CA VAL A 23 7.04 -15.05 12.83
C VAL A 23 6.70 -16.25 13.71
N GLY A 24 5.95 -17.20 13.15
CA GLY A 24 5.58 -18.47 13.77
C GLY A 24 6.65 -19.54 13.60
N ASP A 25 6.62 -20.56 14.46
CA ASP A 25 7.52 -21.71 14.40
C ASP A 25 7.38 -22.54 13.11
N GLY A 26 6.19 -22.55 12.50
CA GLY A 26 5.91 -23.24 11.23
C GLY A 26 6.22 -22.41 9.97
N GLY A 27 6.83 -21.23 10.12
CA GLY A 27 7.16 -20.33 9.01
C GLY A 27 6.04 -19.34 8.65
N GLU A 28 4.91 -19.34 9.35
CA GLU A 28 3.85 -18.35 9.15
C GLU A 28 4.31 -16.95 9.56
N VAL A 29 4.02 -15.94 8.74
CA VAL A 29 4.31 -14.54 9.07
C VAL A 29 3.01 -13.74 9.09
N VAL A 30 2.76 -13.06 10.20
CA VAL A 30 1.62 -12.15 10.38
C VAL A 30 2.15 -10.73 10.49
N SER A 31 1.78 -9.89 9.52
CA SER A 31 2.10 -8.46 9.52
C SER A 31 0.91 -7.64 10.01
N VAL A 32 1.10 -6.84 11.05
CA VAL A 32 0.11 -5.91 11.58
C VAL A 32 0.56 -4.47 11.32
N GLN A 33 -0.17 -3.74 10.49
CA GLN A 33 0.11 -2.34 10.18
C GLN A 33 -0.68 -1.42 11.11
N LEU A 34 0.03 -0.59 11.87
CA LEU A 34 -0.54 0.39 12.79
C LEU A 34 -0.23 1.79 12.25
N LYS A 35 -1.27 2.52 11.83
CA LYS A 35 -1.14 3.92 11.44
C LYS A 35 -1.04 4.80 12.69
N ASN A 36 -0.17 5.79 12.64
CA ASN A 36 -0.12 6.84 13.63
C ASN A 36 -1.30 7.77 13.38
N ASP A 37 -2.17 7.93 14.37
CA ASP A 37 -3.30 8.87 14.30
C ASP A 37 -3.02 10.05 15.22
N ALA A 38 -3.63 11.21 14.99
CA ALA A 38 -3.31 12.44 15.73
C ALA A 38 -3.49 12.29 17.25
N GLU A 39 -4.39 11.40 17.67
CA GLU A 39 -4.66 11.08 19.07
C GLU A 39 -3.81 9.92 19.62
N ARG A 40 -3.22 9.10 18.75
CA ARG A 40 -2.54 7.86 19.15
C ARG A 40 -1.04 7.95 18.87
N SER A 41 -0.29 8.42 19.87
CA SER A 41 1.18 8.45 19.83
C SER A 41 1.75 7.02 19.83
N LEU A 42 1.92 6.42 18.65
CA LEU A 42 2.56 5.12 18.52
C LEU A 42 4.09 5.25 18.65
N ASN A 43 4.71 4.25 19.27
CA ASN A 43 6.15 4.10 19.40
C ASN A 43 6.53 2.61 19.34
N ARG A 44 7.83 2.31 19.30
CA ARG A 44 8.31 0.92 19.15
C ARG A 44 7.82 -0.01 20.27
N GLN A 45 7.73 0.49 21.50
CA GLN A 45 7.32 -0.32 22.66
C GLN A 45 5.81 -0.58 22.65
N ASN A 46 5.00 0.44 22.37
CA ASN A 46 3.54 0.30 22.39
C ASN A 46 2.98 -0.36 21.11
N ALA A 47 3.70 -0.30 19.99
CA ALA A 47 3.26 -0.90 18.73
C ALA A 47 3.07 -2.41 18.88
N ILE A 48 3.95 -3.09 19.62
CA ILE A 48 3.85 -4.54 19.86
C ILE A 48 2.62 -4.85 20.71
N GLU A 49 2.40 -4.11 21.79
CA GLU A 49 1.24 -4.28 22.67
C GLU A 49 -0.08 -4.07 21.90
N LYS A 50 -0.15 -2.98 21.11
CA LYS A 50 -1.32 -2.68 20.29
C LYS A 50 -1.55 -3.70 19.18
N ALA A 51 -0.50 -4.22 18.57
CA ALA A 51 -0.63 -5.28 17.59
C ALA A 51 -1.19 -6.57 18.23
N LYS A 52 -0.72 -6.95 19.42
CA LYS A 52 -1.26 -8.10 20.17
C LYS A 52 -2.73 -7.91 20.58
N GLU A 53 -3.07 -6.72 21.06
CA GLU A 53 -4.44 -6.36 21.41
C GLU A 53 -5.38 -6.48 20.20
N LEU A 54 -4.99 -5.93 19.05
CA LEU A 54 -5.77 -6.05 17.82
C LEU A 54 -5.91 -7.50 17.35
N MET A 55 -4.84 -8.30 17.40
CA MET A 55 -4.92 -9.72 17.05
C MET A 55 -5.85 -10.49 18.00
N SER A 56 -5.83 -10.18 19.30
CA SER A 56 -6.75 -10.77 20.28
C SER A 56 -8.20 -10.37 20.01
N GLN A 57 -8.44 -9.11 19.61
CA GLN A 57 -9.77 -8.65 19.21
C GLN A 57 -10.25 -9.37 17.96
N ILE A 58 -9.39 -9.54 16.95
CA ILE A 58 -9.72 -10.28 15.72
C ILE A 58 -10.05 -11.74 16.05
N ALA A 59 -9.26 -12.39 16.90
CA ALA A 59 -9.48 -13.77 17.32
C ALA A 59 -10.79 -13.95 18.12
N SER A 60 -11.16 -12.96 18.95
CA SER A 60 -12.41 -12.97 19.70
C SER A 60 -13.61 -12.52 18.86
N SER A 61 -13.38 -11.72 17.82
CA SER A 61 -14.42 -11.27 16.93
C SER A 61 -14.85 -12.43 16.05
N LYS A 62 -16.14 -12.78 16.09
CA LYS A 62 -16.70 -13.69 15.10
C LYS A 62 -16.76 -12.92 13.79
N ALA A 63 -15.81 -13.20 12.88
CA ALA A 63 -15.83 -12.60 11.55
C ALA A 63 -17.21 -12.81 10.91
N PRO A 64 -17.78 -11.81 10.22
CA PRO A 64 -18.91 -12.07 9.34
C PRO A 64 -18.38 -12.99 8.23
N ALA A 65 -18.68 -14.28 8.34
CA ALA A 65 -18.43 -15.23 7.27
C ALA A 65 -19.31 -14.82 6.08
N GLY A 66 -18.75 -14.04 5.15
CA GLY A 66 -19.39 -13.70 3.89
C GLY A 66 -19.46 -12.22 3.51
N GLU A 67 -18.95 -11.28 4.31
CA GLU A 67 -18.85 -9.89 3.84
C GLU A 67 -17.44 -9.63 3.30
N THR A 68 -17.30 -9.71 1.98
CA THR A 68 -16.14 -9.22 1.26
C THR A 68 -15.84 -7.81 1.74
N MET A 69 -14.73 -7.65 2.46
CA MET A 69 -14.19 -6.35 2.81
C MET A 69 -14.18 -5.52 1.53
N SER A 70 -14.94 -4.43 1.49
CA SER A 70 -14.95 -3.46 0.40
C SER A 70 -13.63 -2.69 0.41
N VAL A 71 -12.51 -3.39 0.22
CA VAL A 71 -11.32 -2.80 -0.38
C VAL A 71 -11.85 -2.22 -1.68
N ARG A 72 -11.69 -0.92 -1.89
CA ARG A 72 -12.07 -0.31 -3.18
C ARG A 72 -11.25 -1.03 -4.24
N LEU A 73 -11.84 -2.04 -4.86
CA LEU A 73 -11.27 -2.79 -5.96
C LEU A 73 -11.00 -1.73 -7.03
N SER A 74 -9.75 -1.60 -7.44
CA SER A 74 -9.40 -0.76 -8.59
C SER A 74 -10.35 -1.08 -9.75
N ALA A 75 -10.71 -0.10 -10.60
CA ALA A 75 -11.62 -0.31 -11.73
C ALA A 75 -11.26 -1.56 -12.58
N ARG A 76 -9.96 -1.86 -12.70
CA ARG A 76 -9.43 -3.09 -13.33
C ARG A 76 -10.00 -4.39 -12.76
N ALA A 77 -10.22 -4.47 -11.46
CA ALA A 77 -10.77 -5.64 -10.78
C ALA A 77 -12.31 -5.70 -10.84
N SER A 78 -12.98 -4.56 -10.99
CA SER A 78 -14.44 -4.46 -11.09
C SER A 78 -14.97 -4.63 -12.53
N HIS A 79 -14.09 -4.80 -13.53
CA HIS A 79 -14.45 -4.94 -14.96
C HIS A 79 -15.33 -3.80 -15.52
N ASP A 80 -15.38 -2.67 -14.84
CA ASP A 80 -16.19 -1.54 -15.26
C ASP A 80 -15.48 -0.81 -16.41
N ARG A 81 -15.97 -1.05 -17.63
CA ARG A 81 -15.29 -0.62 -18.86
C ARG A 81 -15.29 0.89 -19.03
N SER A 82 -16.38 1.56 -18.62
CA SER A 82 -16.52 3.01 -18.75
C SER A 82 -15.49 3.76 -17.89
N THR A 83 -15.29 3.32 -16.64
CA THR A 83 -14.29 3.93 -15.75
C THR A 83 -12.85 3.59 -16.14
N LEU A 84 -12.63 2.44 -16.81
CA LEU A 84 -11.33 2.09 -17.38
C LEU A 84 -11.02 2.96 -18.60
N GLU A 85 -12.01 3.21 -19.46
CA GLU A 85 -11.86 4.06 -20.66
C GLU A 85 -11.52 5.51 -20.27
N GLU A 86 -12.19 6.07 -19.26
CA GLU A 86 -11.91 7.44 -18.76
C GLU A 86 -10.48 7.57 -18.19
N GLN A 87 -10.01 6.59 -17.41
CA GLN A 87 -8.63 6.58 -16.88
C GLN A 87 -7.55 6.38 -17.95
N LEU A 88 -7.88 5.65 -19.03
CA LEU A 88 -6.96 5.49 -20.17
C LEU A 88 -6.84 6.78 -20.97
N ASP A 89 -7.95 7.50 -21.14
CA ASP A 89 -7.98 8.79 -21.83
C ASP A 89 -7.16 9.82 -21.06
N GLU A 90 -7.40 10.00 -19.75
CA GLU A 90 -6.68 10.96 -18.90
C GLU A 90 -5.15 10.71 -18.85
N GLY A 91 -4.73 9.44 -18.90
CA GLY A 91 -3.30 9.09 -18.99
C GLY A 91 -2.66 9.34 -20.36
N LEU A 92 -3.46 9.33 -21.43
CA LEU A 92 -3.02 9.63 -22.80
C LEU A 92 -3.02 11.14 -23.08
N GLU A 93 -3.84 11.92 -22.37
CA GLU A 93 -3.93 13.39 -22.52
C GLU A 93 -2.59 14.11 -22.28
N ASP A 94 -1.73 13.61 -21.38
CA ASP A 94 -0.42 14.22 -21.07
C ASP A 94 0.77 13.56 -21.84
N THR A 95 0.52 12.49 -22.62
CA THR A 95 1.57 11.72 -23.32
C THR A 95 1.87 12.25 -24.74
N PHE A 96 1.15 13.28 -25.20
CA PHE A 96 1.41 13.91 -26.48
C PHE A 96 1.88 15.36 -26.32
N PRO A 97 3.19 15.65 -26.45
CA PRO A 97 3.52 16.79 -27.28
C PRO A 97 2.99 16.44 -28.67
N ALA A 98 2.06 17.21 -29.21
CA ALA A 98 1.59 17.06 -30.60
C ALA A 98 2.70 17.40 -31.63
N SER A 99 3.96 17.06 -31.35
CA SER A 99 5.12 17.32 -32.20
C SER A 99 6.22 16.35 -31.79
N ASP A 100 6.49 15.36 -32.64
CA ASP A 100 7.81 14.75 -32.75
C ASP A 100 8.87 15.86 -32.60
N PRO A 101 9.90 15.75 -31.76
CA PRO A 101 10.90 16.80 -31.63
C PRO A 101 11.43 17.16 -33.01
N VAL A 102 11.54 18.46 -33.31
CA VAL A 102 11.99 18.91 -34.64
C VAL A 102 13.36 18.29 -34.92
N SER A 103 13.46 17.47 -35.96
CA SER A 103 14.74 16.87 -36.36
C SER A 103 15.66 17.97 -36.87
N VAL A 104 16.66 18.34 -36.06
CA VAL A 104 17.72 19.26 -36.45
C VAL A 104 18.65 18.58 -37.47
N THR A 105 18.40 18.76 -38.77
CA THR A 105 19.39 18.41 -39.80
C THR A 105 20.43 19.53 -39.84
N GLY A 106 21.44 19.43 -38.99
CA GLY A 106 22.59 20.33 -39.02
C GLY A 106 23.50 20.02 -40.21
N THR A 107 23.28 20.69 -41.35
CA THR A 107 24.30 20.71 -42.42
C THR A 107 25.42 21.66 -42.01
N THR A 108 26.55 21.08 -41.62
CA THR A 108 27.83 21.79 -41.43
C THR A 108 28.57 21.81 -42.76
N ILE A 109 28.36 22.85 -43.58
CA ILE A 109 29.26 23.10 -44.72
C ILE A 109 29.66 24.57 -44.68
N LYS A 110 30.92 24.77 -44.28
CA LYS A 110 31.63 26.04 -44.29
C LYS A 110 32.09 26.33 -45.72
N HIS A 111 31.96 27.57 -46.17
CA HIS A 111 32.87 28.16 -47.14
C HIS A 111 32.94 29.68 -46.97
#